data_AF-A0A150AJ90-F1
#
_entry.id   AF-A0A150AJ90-F1
#
_cell.length_a   1.000
_cell.length_b   1.000
_cell.length_c   1.000
_cell.angle_alpha   90.00
_cell.angle_beta   90.00
_cell.angle_gamma   90.00
#
_symmetry.space_group_name_H-M   'P 1'
#
loop_
_entity.id
_entity.type
_entity.pdbx_description
1 polymer ?
#
loop_
_entity_poly.entity_id
_entity_poly.type
_entity_poly.pdbx_seq_one_letter_code
_entity_poly.pdbx_strand_id
1 'polypeptide(L)'
;MKLLNKSLFYSLLIGIGIQSCKTINTQDQDVEVQLSAVSYNGNIKQIIDNNCFYCHSGETPSAGMDLTTYDNLVEAVKNRGLLNRINNASNPMPQSGLMTKEDRLKLKEWADKNFPLEANTNSINTVKTPTMYYKAPEITPINIDNEGFDFMTKMQGHWVGDIFLLGQKIPWFAFDFRAINTSQIHGLFEGGTMGNLFNTFFVAEYKGVKTIMLRNGGILADIYRTSYFVLTEASNNEYLFVDAYGGKDIMWVKVSFKDNKMKMVSYTSRMGSNKPSKHMEFNGSLLHSDLAQKASEKYNFPTKEVVKRFPNGMPLADWGEQYPVVTSASYMMQAGDKSYAELGELAQDPIQINDIENIATVDLSFKRSDLSKDNKISVYLSREPLTDNNGNFKTEYGYIAEKMMNEVLLFPEISKSQNDFQLTYLHEGKCYLTFVIDNNQDMTPGKGDYYSESLALDLKAGTPLKIEVDNILKTIN
;
A
#
# COMPACT_ATOMS: atom_id res chain seq x y z
N MET A 1 33.40 -4.25 -39.89
CA MET A 1 34.70 -4.59 -40.52
C MET A 1 35.33 -5.72 -39.70
N LYS A 2 35.51 -6.90 -40.34
CA LYS A 2 36.38 -8.06 -40.03
C LYS A 2 36.64 -8.41 -38.55
N LEU A 3 36.07 -9.48 -37.99
CA LEU A 3 36.43 -10.92 -38.11
C LEU A 3 37.91 -11.24 -37.90
N LEU A 4 38.14 -12.36 -37.18
CA LEU A 4 39.30 -13.28 -37.10
C LEU A 4 39.91 -13.36 -35.67
N ASN A 5 40.20 -14.51 -35.04
CA ASN A 5 40.14 -15.92 -35.44
C ASN A 5 40.57 -16.80 -34.23
N LYS A 6 40.07 -18.05 -34.14
CA LYS A 6 40.85 -19.32 -34.03
C LYS A 6 40.17 -20.41 -33.18
N SER A 7 39.91 -21.50 -33.90
CA SER A 7 39.73 -22.88 -33.42
C SER A 7 40.99 -23.42 -32.71
N LEU A 8 40.85 -24.29 -31.70
CA LEU A 8 41.40 -25.65 -31.74
C LEU A 8 40.91 -26.55 -30.58
N PHE A 9 40.81 -27.84 -30.91
CA PHE A 9 40.40 -29.03 -30.17
C PHE A 9 41.04 -29.26 -28.78
N TYR A 10 40.30 -29.91 -27.86
CA TYR A 10 40.74 -31.13 -27.17
C TYR A 10 39.53 -31.92 -26.60
N SER A 11 39.46 -33.18 -26.96
CA SER A 11 38.53 -34.21 -26.50
C SER A 11 38.99 -34.86 -25.19
N LEU A 12 38.09 -35.06 -24.23
CA LEU A 12 38.22 -36.14 -23.23
C LEU A 12 36.85 -36.53 -22.63
N LEU A 13 36.54 -37.83 -22.71
CA LEU A 13 35.37 -38.49 -22.09
C LEU A 13 35.42 -38.36 -20.56
N ILE A 14 34.29 -38.01 -19.94
CA ILE A 14 33.89 -38.50 -18.62
C ILE A 14 32.39 -38.81 -18.66
N GLY A 15 32.06 -40.10 -18.53
CA GLY A 15 30.69 -40.58 -18.40
C GLY A 15 30.07 -40.07 -17.10
N ILE A 16 28.88 -39.49 -17.21
CA ILE A 16 28.03 -39.13 -16.08
C ILE A 16 26.76 -39.97 -16.20
N GLY A 17 26.51 -40.77 -15.16
CA GLY A 17 25.35 -41.61 -15.03
C GLY A 17 24.07 -40.78 -15.14
N ILE A 18 23.17 -41.25 -16.00
CA ILE A 18 21.79 -40.76 -16.10
C ILE A 18 21.05 -41.26 -14.85
N GLN A 19 21.03 -40.46 -13.78
CA GLN A 19 19.98 -40.59 -12.78
C GLN A 19 18.72 -39.96 -13.36
N SER A 20 17.75 -40.83 -13.64
CA SER A 20 16.39 -40.49 -14.00
C SER A 20 15.78 -39.61 -12.91
N CYS A 21 15.68 -38.32 -13.19
CA CYS A 21 14.80 -37.43 -12.45
C CYS A 21 13.38 -37.93 -12.73
N LYS A 22 12.69 -38.47 -11.71
CA LYS A 22 11.26 -38.76 -11.81
C LYS A 22 10.55 -37.44 -12.12
N THR A 23 10.25 -37.21 -13.38
CA THR A 23 9.25 -36.25 -13.81
C THR A 23 7.95 -36.66 -13.13
N ILE A 24 7.50 -35.86 -12.17
CA ILE A 24 6.13 -35.92 -11.71
C ILE A 24 5.30 -35.54 -12.94
N ASN A 25 4.67 -36.56 -13.52
CA ASN A 25 3.62 -36.43 -14.52
C ASN A 25 2.55 -35.51 -13.92
N THR A 26 2.60 -34.22 -14.22
CA THR A 26 1.40 -33.38 -14.16
C THR A 26 0.57 -33.80 -15.37
N GLN A 27 -0.22 -34.86 -15.19
CA GLN A 27 -1.37 -35.01 -16.05
C GLN A 27 -2.22 -33.76 -15.85
N ASP A 28 -2.41 -33.00 -16.92
CA ASP A 28 -3.57 -32.13 -17.11
C ASP A 28 -4.81 -33.01 -16.91
N GLN A 29 -5.24 -33.14 -15.67
CA GLN A 29 -6.63 -33.43 -15.39
C GLN A 29 -7.35 -32.09 -15.50
N ASP A 30 -8.25 -32.01 -16.48
CA ASP A 30 -9.40 -31.10 -16.41
C ASP A 30 -10.09 -31.39 -15.07
N VAL A 31 -9.68 -30.66 -14.03
CA VAL A 31 -10.43 -30.59 -12.79
C VAL A 31 -11.63 -29.75 -13.14
N GLU A 32 -12.75 -30.42 -13.38
CA GLU A 32 -14.06 -29.81 -13.32
C GLU A 32 -14.18 -29.20 -11.92
N VAL A 33 -13.93 -27.89 -11.82
CA VAL A 33 -14.09 -27.15 -10.58
C VAL A 33 -15.60 -27.17 -10.31
N GLN A 34 -16.03 -28.03 -9.39
CA GLN A 34 -17.37 -27.98 -8.81
C GLN A 34 -17.48 -26.67 -8.04
N LEU A 35 -17.85 -25.61 -8.77
CA LEU A 35 -18.09 -24.29 -8.25
C LEU A 35 -19.39 -24.36 -7.44
N SER A 36 -19.29 -24.13 -6.13
CA SER A 36 -20.46 -23.78 -5.30
C SER A 36 -21.27 -22.70 -6.02
N ALA A 37 -22.60 -22.68 -5.86
CA ALA A 37 -23.49 -21.76 -6.57
C ALA A 37 -22.95 -20.32 -6.61
N VAL A 38 -22.40 -19.91 -7.76
CA VAL A 38 -21.78 -18.60 -7.94
C VAL A 38 -22.86 -17.52 -7.89
N SER A 39 -22.67 -16.53 -7.03
CA SER A 39 -23.54 -15.36 -6.86
C SER A 39 -22.74 -14.12 -6.53
N TYR A 40 -23.39 -12.95 -6.66
CA TYR A 40 -22.75 -11.67 -6.35
C TYR A 40 -22.27 -11.63 -4.90
N ASN A 41 -23.20 -11.82 -3.96
CA ASN A 41 -22.93 -11.74 -2.52
C ASN A 41 -22.12 -12.93 -1.99
N GLY A 42 -22.14 -14.08 -2.68
CA GLY A 42 -21.43 -15.27 -2.23
C GLY A 42 -19.94 -15.31 -2.61
N ASN A 43 -19.56 -14.80 -3.79
CA ASN A 43 -18.19 -14.95 -4.28
C ASN A 43 -17.69 -13.75 -5.09
N ILE A 44 -18.55 -13.19 -5.95
CA ILE A 44 -18.08 -12.21 -6.93
C ILE A 44 -17.69 -10.90 -6.27
N LYS A 45 -18.42 -10.45 -5.25
CA LYS A 45 -18.06 -9.24 -4.52
C LYS A 45 -16.63 -9.32 -3.97
N GLN A 46 -16.26 -10.42 -3.33
CA GLN A 46 -14.89 -10.66 -2.85
C GLN A 46 -13.84 -10.53 -3.94
N ILE A 47 -14.12 -11.14 -5.08
CA ILE A 47 -13.22 -11.13 -6.22
C ILE A 47 -13.02 -9.68 -6.71
N ILE A 48 -14.10 -8.90 -6.81
CA ILE A 48 -14.02 -7.52 -7.28
C ILE A 48 -13.35 -6.60 -6.23
N ASP A 49 -13.72 -6.71 -4.96
CA ASP A 49 -13.11 -5.95 -3.85
C ASP A 49 -11.58 -6.18 -3.81
N ASN A 50 -11.16 -7.44 -3.94
CA ASN A 50 -9.74 -7.82 -3.84
C ASN A 50 -8.92 -7.55 -5.10
N ASN A 51 -9.56 -7.45 -6.27
CA ASN A 51 -8.84 -7.39 -7.54
C ASN A 51 -9.06 -6.12 -8.34
N CYS A 52 -10.16 -5.40 -8.15
CA CYS A 52 -10.58 -4.35 -9.06
C CYS A 52 -10.63 -2.97 -8.39
N PHE A 53 -11.09 -2.90 -7.15
CA PHE A 53 -11.41 -1.62 -6.48
C PHE A 53 -10.26 -0.64 -6.46
N TYR A 54 -9.02 -1.09 -6.24
CA TYR A 54 -7.86 -0.20 -6.20
C TYR A 54 -7.79 0.78 -7.38
N CYS A 55 -8.08 0.33 -8.60
CA CYS A 55 -8.06 1.18 -9.79
C CYS A 55 -9.46 1.65 -10.19
N HIS A 56 -10.50 0.90 -9.85
CA HIS A 56 -11.85 1.01 -10.42
C HIS A 56 -12.91 1.36 -9.37
N SER A 57 -12.61 2.33 -8.51
CA SER A 57 -13.55 2.89 -7.53
C SER A 57 -13.21 4.35 -7.21
N GLY A 58 -13.97 4.99 -6.31
CA GLY A 58 -13.80 6.39 -5.90
C GLY A 58 -14.27 7.42 -6.92
N GLU A 59 -13.97 8.70 -6.66
CA GLU A 59 -14.38 9.82 -7.53
C GLU A 59 -13.75 9.78 -8.93
N THR A 60 -12.54 9.23 -9.05
CA THR A 60 -11.77 9.21 -10.29
C THR A 60 -11.31 7.79 -10.66
N PRO A 61 -12.24 6.89 -11.01
CA PRO A 61 -11.90 5.52 -11.34
C PRO A 61 -11.14 5.46 -12.67
N SER A 62 -10.19 4.53 -12.78
CA SER A 62 -9.40 4.29 -13.98
C SER A 62 -10.31 4.04 -15.18
N ALA A 63 -10.02 4.75 -16.28
CA ALA A 63 -10.85 4.76 -17.49
C ALA A 63 -12.32 5.14 -17.26
N GLY A 64 -12.64 5.89 -16.19
CA GLY A 64 -14.00 6.22 -15.80
C GLY A 64 -14.84 4.98 -15.50
N MET A 65 -14.22 3.87 -15.09
CA MET A 65 -14.90 2.60 -14.78
C MET A 65 -14.92 2.36 -13.29
N ASP A 66 -15.99 2.81 -12.65
CA ASP A 66 -16.34 2.42 -11.29
C ASP A 66 -16.93 1.01 -11.31
N LEU A 67 -16.50 0.16 -10.38
CA LEU A 67 -16.97 -1.22 -10.19
C LEU A 67 -17.55 -1.46 -8.78
N THR A 68 -17.71 -0.41 -7.98
CA THR A 68 -18.11 -0.51 -6.55
C THR A 68 -19.49 -1.09 -6.31
N THR A 69 -20.41 -0.93 -7.26
CA THR A 69 -21.80 -1.40 -7.12
C THR A 69 -22.08 -2.61 -8.01
N TYR A 70 -23.06 -3.42 -7.63
CA TYR A 70 -23.55 -4.53 -8.45
C TYR A 70 -23.92 -4.06 -9.86
N ASP A 71 -24.67 -2.96 -9.98
CA ASP A 71 -25.11 -2.44 -11.27
C ASP A 71 -23.94 -1.98 -12.14
N ASN A 72 -22.97 -1.27 -11.56
CA ASN A 72 -21.77 -0.83 -12.26
C ASN A 72 -20.93 -2.02 -12.75
N LEU A 73 -20.82 -3.07 -11.95
CA LEU A 73 -20.14 -4.30 -12.33
C LEU A 73 -20.85 -5.03 -13.47
N VAL A 74 -22.18 -5.18 -13.38
CA VAL A 74 -23.00 -5.80 -14.44
C VAL A 74 -22.86 -5.01 -15.75
N GLU A 75 -22.91 -3.67 -15.67
CA GLU A 75 -22.71 -2.78 -16.81
C GLU A 75 -21.32 -2.97 -17.43
N ALA A 76 -20.28 -3.05 -16.60
CA ALA A 76 -18.92 -3.28 -17.06
C ALA A 76 -18.74 -4.62 -17.77
N VAL A 77 -19.39 -5.68 -17.27
CA VAL A 77 -19.40 -7.00 -17.91
C VAL A 77 -20.15 -6.98 -19.23
N LYS A 78 -21.35 -6.41 -19.27
CA LYS A 78 -22.20 -6.40 -20.48
C LYS A 78 -21.65 -5.51 -21.58
N ASN A 79 -21.23 -4.30 -21.22
CA ASN A 79 -21.07 -3.21 -22.19
C ASN A 79 -19.65 -2.65 -22.27
N ARG A 80 -18.78 -2.93 -21.28
CA ARG A 80 -17.42 -2.37 -21.23
C ARG A 80 -16.31 -3.40 -21.39
N GLY A 81 -16.66 -4.65 -21.69
CA GLY A 81 -15.71 -5.70 -22.04
C GLY A 81 -14.86 -6.22 -20.87
N LEU A 82 -15.37 -6.15 -19.63
CA LEU A 82 -14.64 -6.59 -18.43
C LEU A 82 -14.08 -8.02 -18.57
N LEU A 83 -14.91 -8.98 -19.02
CA LEU A 83 -14.49 -10.38 -19.17
C LEU A 83 -13.35 -10.54 -20.19
N ASN A 84 -13.35 -9.77 -21.28
CA ASN A 84 -12.25 -9.79 -22.24
C ASN A 84 -10.97 -9.21 -21.60
N ARG A 85 -11.12 -8.12 -20.84
CA ARG A 85 -10.01 -7.42 -20.22
C ARG A 85 -9.26 -8.29 -19.19
N ILE A 86 -9.99 -8.98 -18.31
CA ILE A 86 -9.37 -9.85 -17.28
C ILE A 86 -8.75 -11.14 -17.86
N ASN A 87 -8.98 -11.45 -19.13
CA ASN A 87 -8.41 -12.62 -19.82
C ASN A 87 -7.25 -12.26 -20.77
N ASN A 88 -6.88 -10.99 -20.89
CA ASN A 88 -5.84 -10.54 -21.82
C ASN A 88 -4.44 -10.64 -21.21
N ALA A 89 -3.70 -11.71 -21.50
CA ALA A 89 -2.34 -11.92 -20.98
C ALA A 89 -1.33 -10.87 -21.47
N SER A 90 -1.51 -10.30 -22.66
CA SER A 90 -0.61 -9.28 -23.23
C SER A 90 -0.86 -7.89 -22.65
N ASN A 91 -2.02 -7.66 -22.06
CA ASN A 91 -2.37 -6.40 -21.40
C ASN A 91 -3.21 -6.71 -20.15
N PRO A 92 -2.56 -7.28 -19.12
CA PRO A 92 -3.26 -7.89 -17.99
C PRO A 92 -4.03 -6.84 -17.19
N MET A 93 -5.15 -7.29 -16.62
CA MET A 93 -5.86 -6.57 -15.57
C MET A 93 -6.14 -7.55 -14.43
N PRO A 94 -5.66 -7.27 -13.20
CA PRO A 94 -4.85 -6.12 -12.77
C PRO A 94 -3.51 -5.97 -13.50
N GLN A 95 -2.95 -4.76 -13.51
CA GLN A 95 -1.69 -4.46 -14.22
C GLN A 95 -0.49 -5.26 -13.69
N SER A 96 -0.56 -5.70 -12.43
CA SER A 96 0.44 -6.58 -11.80
C SER A 96 0.44 -8.01 -12.34
N GLY A 97 -0.55 -8.40 -13.16
CA GLY A 97 -0.71 -9.75 -13.68
C GLY A 97 -2.16 -10.23 -13.60
N LEU A 98 -2.47 -11.27 -14.37
CA LEU A 98 -3.81 -11.84 -14.41
C LEU A 98 -4.25 -12.37 -13.04
N MET A 99 -5.53 -12.18 -12.73
CA MET A 99 -6.21 -12.88 -11.65
C MET A 99 -6.14 -14.40 -11.85
N THR A 100 -6.37 -15.17 -10.79
CA THR A 100 -6.36 -16.64 -10.89
C THR A 100 -7.36 -17.13 -11.93
N LYS A 101 -7.05 -18.28 -12.54
CA LYS A 101 -7.97 -18.93 -13.47
C LYS A 101 -9.33 -19.18 -12.79
N GLU A 102 -9.32 -19.57 -11.51
CA GLU A 102 -10.55 -19.80 -10.74
C GLU A 102 -11.41 -18.54 -10.61
N ASP A 103 -10.85 -17.39 -10.21
CA ASP A 103 -11.62 -16.14 -10.08
C ASP A 103 -12.17 -15.66 -11.42
N ARG A 104 -11.39 -15.78 -12.49
CA ARG A 104 -11.84 -15.44 -13.85
C ARG A 104 -12.97 -16.35 -14.32
N LEU A 105 -12.92 -17.64 -13.99
CA LEU A 105 -13.97 -18.60 -14.31
C LEU A 105 -15.24 -18.33 -13.49
N LYS A 106 -15.12 -17.99 -12.20
CA LYS A 106 -16.25 -17.55 -11.36
C LYS A 106 -16.96 -16.34 -11.95
N LEU A 107 -16.21 -15.30 -12.34
CA LEU A 107 -16.77 -14.10 -12.98
C LEU A 107 -17.49 -14.43 -14.29
N LYS A 108 -16.91 -15.31 -15.11
CA LYS A 108 -17.55 -15.78 -16.34
C LYS A 108 -18.83 -16.56 -16.05
N GLU A 109 -18.80 -17.50 -15.12
CA GLU A 109 -19.96 -18.32 -14.77
C GLU A 109 -21.10 -17.47 -14.19
N TRP A 110 -20.77 -16.49 -13.35
CA TRP A 110 -21.75 -15.53 -12.85
C TRP A 110 -22.44 -14.73 -13.96
N ALA A 111 -21.67 -14.28 -14.95
CA ALA A 111 -22.20 -13.59 -16.12
C ALA A 111 -23.09 -14.51 -16.97
N ASP A 112 -22.64 -15.75 -17.20
CA ASP A 112 -23.39 -16.76 -17.95
C ASP A 112 -24.70 -17.15 -17.25
N LYS A 113 -24.74 -17.09 -15.91
CA LYS A 113 -25.94 -17.30 -15.07
C LYS A 113 -26.86 -16.08 -14.96
N ASN A 114 -26.62 -15.05 -15.77
CA ASN A 114 -27.38 -13.79 -15.77
C ASN A 114 -27.32 -13.06 -14.42
N PHE A 115 -26.11 -12.97 -13.85
CA PHE A 115 -25.78 -12.10 -12.72
C PHE A 115 -26.60 -12.34 -11.44
N PRO A 116 -26.74 -13.58 -10.94
CA PRO A 116 -27.50 -13.83 -9.73
C PRO A 116 -26.93 -13.04 -8.53
N LEU A 117 -27.80 -12.31 -7.82
CA LEU A 117 -27.44 -11.60 -6.60
C LEU A 117 -27.12 -12.58 -5.46
N GLU A 118 -27.98 -13.58 -5.31
CA GLU A 118 -27.92 -14.64 -4.31
C GLU A 118 -27.78 -16.02 -4.97
N ALA A 119 -27.25 -16.99 -4.24
CA ALA A 119 -27.22 -18.37 -4.71
C ALA A 119 -28.65 -18.91 -4.88
N ASN A 120 -28.96 -19.50 -6.04
CA ASN A 120 -30.25 -20.15 -6.27
C ASN A 120 -30.41 -21.37 -5.35
N THR A 121 -31.34 -21.32 -4.41
CA THR A 121 -31.58 -22.35 -3.38
C THR A 121 -32.31 -23.60 -3.88
N ASN A 122 -32.69 -23.66 -5.16
CA ASN A 122 -33.56 -24.73 -5.69
C ASN A 122 -32.84 -26.01 -6.15
N SER A 123 -31.58 -26.18 -5.79
CA SER A 123 -30.84 -27.45 -5.93
C SER A 123 -29.95 -27.74 -4.72
N ILE A 124 -30.45 -27.42 -3.52
CA ILE A 124 -29.85 -27.90 -2.27
C ILE A 124 -30.35 -29.33 -2.04
N ASN A 125 -29.64 -30.32 -2.57
CA ASN A 125 -29.44 -31.51 -1.76
C ASN A 125 -28.80 -31.00 -0.47
N THR A 126 -29.36 -31.35 0.68
CA THR A 126 -28.85 -31.01 2.01
C THR A 126 -27.46 -31.62 2.23
N VAL A 127 -26.47 -31.09 1.54
CA VAL A 127 -25.08 -31.09 1.97
C VAL A 127 -25.06 -29.96 2.97
N LYS A 128 -24.92 -30.30 4.27
CA LYS A 128 -24.45 -29.33 5.26
C LYS A 128 -23.26 -28.64 4.61
N THR A 129 -23.38 -27.37 4.24
CA THR A 129 -22.25 -26.58 3.79
C THR A 129 -21.17 -26.82 4.83
N PRO A 130 -20.04 -27.46 4.49
CA PRO A 130 -18.97 -27.59 5.45
C PRO A 130 -18.62 -26.15 5.80
N THR A 131 -18.85 -25.76 7.05
CA THR A 131 -18.33 -24.52 7.61
C THR A 131 -16.84 -24.54 7.29
N MET A 132 -16.43 -23.79 6.28
CA MET A 132 -15.02 -23.68 5.89
C MET A 132 -14.32 -23.02 7.06
N TYR A 133 -13.65 -23.83 7.88
CA TYR A 133 -12.88 -23.34 9.01
C TYR A 133 -11.45 -23.12 8.52
N TYR A 134 -11.06 -21.85 8.40
CA TYR A 134 -9.65 -21.53 8.19
C TYR A 134 -8.89 -21.88 9.47
N LYS A 135 -8.00 -22.87 9.40
CA LYS A 135 -7.11 -23.22 10.51
C LYS A 135 -5.87 -22.33 10.43
N ALA A 136 -5.84 -21.29 11.25
CA ALA A 136 -4.68 -20.43 11.38
C ALA A 136 -3.42 -21.22 11.79
N PRO A 137 -2.24 -20.88 11.24
CA PRO A 137 -0.99 -21.49 11.64
C PRO A 137 -0.57 -21.04 13.05
N GLU A 138 0.34 -21.79 13.68
CA GLU A 138 1.07 -21.29 14.84
C GLU A 138 2.02 -20.17 14.42
N ILE A 139 2.05 -19.10 15.20
CA ILE A 139 2.87 -17.92 14.95
C ILE A 139 3.74 -17.68 16.18
N THR A 140 5.06 -17.83 16.00
CA THR A 140 6.05 -17.65 17.06
C THR A 140 6.68 -16.26 16.95
N PRO A 141 6.31 -15.30 17.82
CA PRO A 141 6.92 -13.97 17.81
C PRO A 141 8.36 -13.97 18.33
N ILE A 142 9.18 -13.03 17.86
CA ILE A 142 10.49 -12.72 18.44
C ILE A 142 10.30 -12.01 19.78
N ASN A 143 11.00 -12.48 20.82
CA ASN A 143 11.09 -11.74 22.08
C ASN A 143 12.15 -10.64 21.98
N ILE A 144 11.72 -9.38 21.96
CA ILE A 144 12.60 -8.22 21.78
C ILE A 144 13.46 -7.91 23.00
N ASP A 145 13.24 -8.59 24.13
CA ASP A 145 14.18 -8.55 25.24
C ASP A 145 15.51 -9.24 24.88
N ASN A 146 15.50 -10.17 23.91
CA ASN A 146 16.67 -10.94 23.48
C ASN A 146 17.27 -10.45 22.16
N GLU A 147 16.44 -10.22 21.13
CA GLU A 147 16.91 -9.90 19.77
C GLU A 147 15.91 -9.07 18.97
N GLY A 148 16.36 -8.48 17.86
CA GLY A 148 15.50 -7.77 16.91
C GLY A 148 15.05 -6.36 17.30
N PHE A 149 15.26 -5.93 18.56
CA PHE A 149 14.87 -4.59 19.01
C PHE A 149 15.61 -3.45 18.30
N ASP A 150 16.81 -3.72 17.79
CA ASP A 150 17.61 -2.77 17.02
C ASP A 150 16.95 -2.35 15.69
N PHE A 151 15.92 -3.09 15.24
CA PHE A 151 15.02 -2.68 14.16
C PHE A 151 14.48 -1.27 14.36
N MET A 152 14.05 -0.94 15.59
CA MET A 152 13.45 0.35 15.92
C MET A 152 14.44 1.49 15.62
N THR A 153 15.70 1.35 15.99
CA THR A 153 16.70 2.38 15.64
C THR A 153 16.96 2.44 14.13
N LYS A 154 17.06 1.29 13.46
CA LYS A 154 17.43 1.19 12.03
C LYS A 154 16.35 1.70 11.07
N MET A 155 15.08 1.55 11.41
CA MET A 155 13.97 1.93 10.54
C MET A 155 13.87 3.45 10.36
N GLN A 156 14.33 4.21 11.35
CA GLN A 156 14.23 5.67 11.37
C GLN A 156 15.01 6.36 10.25
N GLY A 157 14.42 7.42 9.70
CA GLY A 157 15.05 8.30 8.72
C GLY A 157 14.17 8.61 7.51
N HIS A 158 14.68 9.53 6.69
CA HIS A 158 14.14 9.82 5.37
C HIS A 158 14.84 8.96 4.32
N TRP A 159 14.10 8.00 3.79
CA TRP A 159 14.57 7.01 2.84
C TRP A 159 14.04 7.33 1.45
N VAL A 160 14.93 7.48 0.49
CA VAL A 160 14.58 7.84 -0.88
C VAL A 160 15.16 6.82 -1.85
N GLY A 161 14.37 6.41 -2.84
CA GLY A 161 14.80 5.48 -3.88
C GLY A 161 13.67 5.03 -4.79
N ASP A 162 13.73 3.80 -5.30
CA ASP A 162 12.70 3.29 -6.21
C ASP A 162 11.68 2.40 -5.49
N ILE A 163 10.47 2.33 -6.05
CA ILE A 163 9.43 1.42 -5.59
C ILE A 163 8.83 0.66 -6.77
N PHE A 164 8.65 -0.64 -6.60
CA PHE A 164 7.76 -1.43 -7.42
C PHE A 164 6.43 -1.54 -6.69
N LEU A 165 5.36 -1.03 -7.31
CA LEU A 165 4.02 -1.02 -6.76
C LEU A 165 3.05 -1.39 -7.88
N LEU A 166 2.18 -2.37 -7.63
CA LEU A 166 1.07 -2.75 -8.53
C LEU A 166 1.48 -3.12 -9.96
N GLY A 167 2.66 -3.73 -10.13
CA GLY A 167 3.15 -4.11 -11.45
C GLY A 167 4.00 -3.03 -12.13
N GLN A 168 4.09 -1.84 -11.55
CA GLN A 168 4.82 -0.73 -12.13
C GLN A 168 6.06 -0.41 -11.30
N LYS A 169 7.16 -0.03 -11.98
CA LYS A 169 8.34 0.53 -11.33
C LYS A 169 8.23 2.04 -11.36
N ILE A 170 8.17 2.66 -10.18
CA ILE A 170 8.22 4.11 -9.99
C ILE A 170 9.67 4.46 -9.63
N PRO A 171 10.33 5.34 -10.40
CA PRO A 171 11.78 5.58 -10.28
C PRO A 171 12.17 6.36 -9.02
N TRP A 172 11.22 7.08 -8.42
CA TRP A 172 11.44 7.87 -7.21
C TRP A 172 10.26 7.71 -6.25
N PHE A 173 10.56 7.44 -4.98
CA PHE A 173 9.64 7.34 -3.88
C PHE A 173 10.37 7.64 -2.58
N ALA A 174 9.64 8.16 -1.59
CA ALA A 174 10.19 8.47 -0.28
C ALA A 174 9.32 7.90 0.83
N PHE A 175 9.97 7.39 1.88
CA PHE A 175 9.35 7.16 3.18
C PHE A 175 10.09 7.96 4.24
N ASP A 176 9.32 8.63 5.09
CA ASP A 176 9.83 9.36 6.24
C ASP A 176 9.37 8.69 7.54
N PHE A 177 10.27 7.91 8.13
CA PHE A 177 10.02 7.15 9.36
C PHE A 177 10.60 7.88 10.56
N ARG A 178 9.73 8.31 11.49
CA ARG A 178 10.15 8.98 12.73
C ARG A 178 9.42 8.42 13.93
N ALA A 179 10.07 8.50 15.09
CA ALA A 179 9.43 8.22 16.36
C ALA A 179 8.27 9.20 16.60
N ILE A 180 7.13 8.67 17.06
CA ILE A 180 5.98 9.48 17.50
C ILE A 180 5.77 9.40 19.02
N ASN A 181 6.44 8.46 19.69
CA ASN A 181 6.55 8.37 21.14
C ASN A 181 7.74 7.46 21.51
N THR A 182 7.82 7.00 22.75
CA THR A 182 8.91 6.16 23.29
C THR A 182 9.04 4.80 22.60
N SER A 183 8.00 4.28 21.94
CA SER A 183 7.93 2.88 21.47
C SER A 183 7.26 2.70 20.11
N GLN A 184 6.99 3.78 19.38
CA GLN A 184 6.35 3.75 18.06
C GLN A 184 7.12 4.56 17.02
N ILE A 185 7.25 4.00 15.83
CA ILE A 185 7.70 4.67 14.61
C ILE A 185 6.54 4.73 13.65
N HIS A 186 6.35 5.87 13.02
CA HIS A 186 5.34 6.08 11.99
C HIS A 186 5.98 6.56 10.70
N GLY A 187 5.50 6.04 9.57
CA GLY A 187 5.80 6.56 8.24
C GLY A 187 4.54 6.52 7.38
N LEU A 188 4.33 7.61 6.64
CA LEU A 188 3.15 7.82 5.81
C LEU A 188 3.56 7.95 4.34
N PHE A 189 2.72 7.41 3.48
CA PHE A 189 2.55 7.82 2.10
C PHE A 189 1.13 8.37 1.95
N GLU A 190 1.00 9.57 1.40
CA GLU A 190 -0.28 10.22 1.15
C GLU A 190 -0.42 10.40 -0.36
N GLY A 191 -1.30 9.63 -0.97
CA GLY A 191 -1.57 9.63 -2.41
C GLY A 191 -2.63 10.65 -2.82
N GLY A 192 -3.18 11.42 -1.87
CA GLY A 192 -4.17 12.45 -2.14
C GLY A 192 -5.54 11.83 -2.36
N THR A 193 -6.21 12.17 -3.46
CA THR A 193 -7.54 11.63 -3.78
C THR A 193 -7.52 10.11 -3.98
N MET A 194 -6.37 9.50 -4.29
CA MET A 194 -6.23 8.05 -4.39
C MET A 194 -6.21 7.34 -3.03
N GLY A 195 -6.07 8.11 -1.95
CA GLY A 195 -5.97 7.63 -0.58
C GLY A 195 -4.54 7.53 -0.06
N ASN A 196 -4.39 6.99 1.13
CA ASN A 196 -3.15 6.96 1.88
C ASN A 196 -2.74 5.56 2.32
N LEU A 197 -1.47 5.45 2.70
CA LEU A 197 -0.86 4.26 3.24
C LEU A 197 0.14 4.65 4.32
N PHE A 198 -0.09 4.25 5.56
CA PHE A 198 0.91 4.32 6.61
C PHE A 198 1.47 2.95 6.99
N ASN A 199 2.63 3.01 7.63
CA ASN A 199 3.29 1.91 8.30
C ASN A 199 3.67 2.39 9.70
N THR A 200 3.06 1.79 10.73
CA THR A 200 3.40 2.05 12.12
C THR A 200 4.02 0.81 12.73
N PHE A 201 5.28 0.92 13.15
CA PHE A 201 5.96 -0.13 13.90
C PHE A 201 5.91 0.21 15.39
N PHE A 202 5.52 -0.73 16.23
CA PHE A 202 5.31 -0.48 17.64
C PHE A 202 5.65 -1.68 18.51
N VAL A 203 6.11 -1.42 19.73
CA VAL A 203 6.31 -2.47 20.73
C VAL A 203 4.96 -2.92 21.28
N ALA A 204 4.69 -4.22 21.21
CA ALA A 204 3.44 -4.82 21.66
C ALA A 204 3.71 -6.08 22.49
N GLU A 205 2.72 -6.53 23.23
CA GLU A 205 2.66 -7.92 23.70
C GLU A 205 1.75 -8.71 22.76
N TYR A 206 2.26 -9.79 22.18
CA TYR A 206 1.50 -10.71 21.34
C TYR A 206 1.62 -12.12 21.92
N LYS A 207 0.49 -12.72 22.32
CA LYS A 207 0.43 -14.04 22.96
C LYS A 207 1.40 -14.19 24.14
N GLY A 208 1.48 -13.16 25.00
CA GLY A 208 2.35 -13.14 26.18
C GLY A 208 3.84 -12.85 25.88
N VAL A 209 4.22 -12.64 24.61
CA VAL A 209 5.60 -12.30 24.22
C VAL A 209 5.68 -10.83 23.86
N LYS A 210 6.63 -10.11 24.47
CA LYS A 210 6.96 -8.74 24.09
C LYS A 210 7.70 -8.76 22.75
N THR A 211 7.15 -8.09 21.75
CA THR A 211 7.66 -8.10 20.36
C THR A 211 7.44 -6.77 19.67
N ILE A 212 7.84 -6.65 18.40
CA ILE A 212 7.46 -5.52 17.53
C ILE A 212 6.36 -5.99 16.59
N MET A 213 5.33 -5.18 16.46
CA MET A 213 4.26 -5.37 15.48
C MET A 213 4.26 -4.23 14.47
N LEU A 214 3.78 -4.54 13.26
CA LEU A 214 3.54 -3.57 12.20
C LEU A 214 2.02 -3.44 12.00
N ARG A 215 1.52 -2.22 12.11
CA ARG A 215 0.20 -1.82 11.61
C ARG A 215 0.41 -1.14 10.27
N ASN A 216 0.06 -1.82 9.19
CA ASN A 216 0.03 -1.28 7.84
C ASN A 216 -1.41 -0.93 7.50
N GLY A 217 -1.70 0.25 6.97
CA GLY A 217 -3.07 0.55 6.61
C GLY A 217 -3.25 1.94 6.02
N GLY A 218 -4.50 2.29 5.79
CA GLY A 218 -4.87 3.55 5.15
C GLY A 218 -6.24 3.46 4.50
N ILE A 219 -6.64 4.53 3.83
CA ILE A 219 -7.81 4.51 2.94
C ILE A 219 -7.28 4.34 1.53
N LEU A 220 -7.79 3.36 0.79
CA LEU A 220 -7.48 3.19 -0.63
C LEU A 220 -8.79 3.05 -1.37
N ALA A 221 -9.08 4.05 -2.20
CA ALA A 221 -10.30 4.14 -2.98
C ALA A 221 -11.58 3.91 -2.13
N ASP A 222 -11.72 4.75 -1.10
CA ASP A 222 -12.83 4.76 -0.10
C ASP A 222 -12.93 3.54 0.81
N ILE A 223 -11.96 2.63 0.74
CA ILE A 223 -11.90 1.46 1.62
C ILE A 223 -10.86 1.74 2.69
N TYR A 224 -11.34 1.88 3.92
CA TYR A 224 -10.50 1.75 5.10
C TYR A 224 -9.99 0.31 5.19
N ARG A 225 -8.68 0.15 5.31
CA ARG A 225 -8.07 -1.14 5.57
C ARG A 225 -6.83 -1.00 6.43
N THR A 226 -6.77 -1.81 7.48
CA THR A 226 -5.59 -1.93 8.35
C THR A 226 -5.28 -3.39 8.60
N SER A 227 -4.03 -3.76 8.41
CA SER A 227 -3.51 -5.12 8.52
C SER A 227 -2.36 -5.15 9.53
N TYR A 228 -2.37 -6.17 10.38
CA TYR A 228 -1.41 -6.32 11.48
C TYR A 228 -0.45 -7.47 11.23
N PHE A 229 0.81 -7.21 11.51
CA PHE A 229 1.89 -8.16 11.36
C PHE A 229 2.69 -8.23 12.64
N VAL A 230 3.28 -9.40 12.91
CA VAL A 230 4.14 -9.64 14.07
C VAL A 230 5.53 -10.06 13.62
N LEU A 231 6.56 -9.54 14.28
CA LEU A 231 7.96 -9.90 14.02
C LEU A 231 8.20 -11.36 14.40
N THR A 232 8.61 -12.19 13.44
CA THR A 232 8.88 -13.62 13.65
C THR A 232 10.31 -14.03 13.34
N GLU A 233 11.06 -13.21 12.60
CA GLU A 233 12.48 -13.46 12.33
C GLU A 233 13.26 -12.14 12.43
N ALA A 234 14.41 -12.17 13.09
CA ALA A 234 15.32 -11.04 13.17
C ALA A 234 16.77 -11.56 13.15
N SER A 235 17.43 -11.53 11.99
CA SER A 235 18.81 -11.99 11.87
C SER A 235 19.55 -11.27 10.74
N ASN A 236 20.85 -11.02 10.90
CA ASN A 236 21.70 -10.45 9.84
C ASN A 236 21.14 -9.16 9.18
N ASN A 237 20.57 -8.26 9.98
CA ASN A 237 19.89 -7.04 9.52
C ASN A 237 18.66 -7.28 8.63
N GLU A 238 18.08 -8.48 8.64
CA GLU A 238 16.80 -8.81 8.02
C GLU A 238 15.75 -9.08 9.11
N TYR A 239 14.55 -8.55 8.89
CA TYR A 239 13.42 -8.60 9.81
C TYR A 239 12.18 -9.03 9.05
N LEU A 240 11.56 -10.14 9.47
CA LEU A 240 10.33 -10.67 8.85
C LEU A 240 9.15 -10.44 9.78
N PHE A 241 8.17 -9.70 9.28
CA PHE A 241 6.87 -9.52 9.88
C PHE A 241 5.84 -10.35 9.09
N VAL A 242 5.08 -11.20 9.75
CA VAL A 242 4.03 -12.02 9.11
C VAL A 242 2.67 -11.62 9.62
N ASP A 243 1.61 -11.84 8.83
CA ASP A 243 0.23 -11.59 9.24
C ASP A 243 -0.03 -12.17 10.64
N ALA A 244 -0.56 -11.34 11.54
CA ALA A 244 -0.70 -11.66 12.96
C ALA A 244 -1.85 -12.66 13.26
N TYR A 245 -2.48 -13.25 12.24
CA TYR A 245 -3.40 -14.36 12.37
C TYR A 245 -3.10 -15.49 11.37
N GLY A 246 -3.01 -15.17 10.08
CA GLY A 246 -2.79 -16.14 9.01
C GLY A 246 -1.34 -16.44 8.66
N GLY A 247 -0.39 -15.73 9.30
CA GLY A 247 1.04 -15.92 9.09
C GLY A 247 1.49 -15.68 7.65
N LYS A 248 2.62 -16.31 7.28
CA LYS A 248 3.25 -16.12 5.97
C LYS A 248 2.43 -16.62 4.79
N ASP A 249 1.45 -17.49 5.03
CA ASP A 249 0.56 -18.03 4.00
C ASP A 249 -0.44 -16.98 3.51
N ILE A 250 -0.60 -15.90 4.29
CA ILE A 250 -1.48 -14.80 3.94
C ILE A 250 -0.69 -13.59 3.48
N MET A 251 0.02 -12.94 4.40
CA MET A 251 0.75 -11.71 4.09
C MET A 251 2.03 -11.66 4.92
N TRP A 252 3.05 -11.02 4.38
CA TRP A 252 4.28 -10.76 5.12
C TRP A 252 5.02 -9.56 4.54
N VAL A 253 5.81 -8.92 5.40
CA VAL A 253 6.67 -7.79 5.10
C VAL A 253 8.07 -8.13 5.58
N LYS A 254 9.05 -8.09 4.68
CA LYS A 254 10.46 -8.23 5.02
C LYS A 254 11.16 -6.89 4.86
N VAL A 255 11.89 -6.47 5.89
CA VAL A 255 12.73 -5.28 5.86
C VAL A 255 14.18 -5.71 6.05
N SER A 256 15.09 -5.24 5.19
CA SER A 256 16.52 -5.49 5.35
C SER A 256 17.36 -4.22 5.22
N PHE A 257 18.48 -4.17 5.94
CA PHE A 257 19.37 -3.01 5.98
C PHE A 257 20.80 -3.40 5.63
N LYS A 258 21.44 -2.60 4.76
CA LYS A 258 22.86 -2.74 4.40
C LYS A 258 23.43 -1.42 3.89
N ASP A 259 24.53 -0.95 4.46
CA ASP A 259 25.29 0.23 3.98
C ASP A 259 24.39 1.47 3.73
N ASN A 260 23.60 1.89 4.72
CA ASN A 260 22.61 2.97 4.62
C ASN A 260 21.52 2.75 3.55
N LYS A 261 21.34 1.51 3.09
CA LYS A 261 20.23 1.11 2.22
C LYS A 261 19.22 0.30 3.01
N MET A 262 17.95 0.49 2.67
CA MET A 262 16.83 -0.28 3.16
C MET A 262 16.11 -0.92 1.99
N LYS A 263 15.77 -2.20 2.14
CA LYS A 263 14.87 -2.89 1.22
C LYS A 263 13.65 -3.35 2.00
N MET A 264 12.47 -2.89 1.60
CA MET A 264 11.19 -3.31 2.17
C MET A 264 10.37 -4.01 1.10
N VAL A 265 10.08 -5.30 1.30
CA VAL A 265 9.31 -6.12 0.37
C VAL A 265 8.08 -6.65 1.08
N SER A 266 6.91 -6.49 0.46
CA SER A 266 5.67 -7.09 0.97
C SER A 266 5.11 -8.11 -0.02
N TYR A 267 4.49 -9.14 0.52
CA TYR A 267 3.76 -10.17 -0.22
C TYR A 267 2.35 -10.28 0.31
N THR A 268 1.41 -10.59 -0.58
CA THR A 268 0.01 -10.84 -0.21
C THR A 268 -0.61 -11.97 -1.02
N SER A 269 -1.44 -12.76 -0.36
CA SER A 269 -2.34 -13.75 -0.93
C SER A 269 -3.68 -13.15 -1.37
N ARG A 270 -3.88 -11.84 -1.20
CA ARG A 270 -5.22 -11.21 -1.25
C ARG A 270 -6.18 -11.87 -0.25
N MET A 271 -5.83 -11.81 1.03
CA MET A 271 -6.69 -12.34 2.11
C MET A 271 -7.00 -13.84 1.98
N GLY A 272 -6.05 -14.61 1.46
CA GLY A 272 -6.17 -16.06 1.30
C GLY A 272 -6.77 -16.51 -0.02
N SER A 273 -7.14 -15.60 -0.94
CA SER A 273 -7.65 -15.98 -2.26
C SER A 273 -6.58 -16.68 -3.13
N ASN A 274 -5.31 -16.35 -2.95
CA ASN A 274 -4.19 -16.81 -3.79
C ASN A 274 -3.01 -17.29 -2.96
N LYS A 275 -1.97 -17.84 -3.61
CA LYS A 275 -0.67 -17.96 -2.95
C LYS A 275 -0.03 -16.57 -2.79
N PRO A 276 0.67 -16.29 -1.68
CA PRO A 276 1.38 -15.03 -1.50
C PRO A 276 2.29 -14.69 -2.68
N SER A 277 2.12 -13.50 -3.22
CA SER A 277 2.90 -12.97 -4.34
C SER A 277 3.38 -11.55 -4.02
N LYS A 278 4.48 -11.14 -4.66
CA LYS A 278 5.10 -9.84 -4.40
C LYS A 278 4.11 -8.71 -4.69
N HIS A 279 3.85 -7.89 -3.69
CA HIS A 279 2.90 -6.79 -3.74
C HIS A 279 3.60 -5.44 -3.89
N MET A 280 4.65 -5.23 -3.09
CA MET A 280 5.46 -4.02 -3.09
C MET A 280 6.94 -4.38 -2.91
N GLU A 281 7.83 -3.62 -3.52
CA GLU A 281 9.26 -3.66 -3.24
C GLU A 281 9.83 -2.24 -3.29
N PHE A 282 10.23 -1.72 -2.15
CA PHE A 282 10.91 -0.44 -2.01
C PHE A 282 12.41 -0.65 -1.80
N ASN A 283 13.25 0.05 -2.56
CA ASN A 283 14.70 0.08 -2.41
C ASN A 283 15.12 1.51 -2.13
N GLY A 284 15.34 1.84 -0.85
CA GLY A 284 15.69 3.18 -0.40
C GLY A 284 17.14 3.33 0.05
N SER A 285 17.66 4.55 -0.07
CA SER A 285 18.89 4.99 0.59
C SER A 285 18.53 6.02 1.67
N LEU A 286 19.16 5.94 2.83
CA LEU A 286 19.01 6.93 3.89
C LEU A 286 19.69 8.22 3.43
N LEU A 287 18.90 9.24 3.10
CA LEU A 287 19.43 10.54 2.69
C LEU A 287 19.57 11.49 3.87
N HIS A 288 18.58 11.50 4.76
CA HIS A 288 18.54 12.41 5.90
C HIS A 288 18.07 11.71 7.16
N SER A 289 18.73 11.99 8.28
CA SER A 289 18.43 11.38 9.58
C SER A 289 18.10 12.39 10.66
N ASP A 290 18.38 13.69 10.45
CA ASP A 290 18.30 14.71 11.49
C ASP A 290 16.88 14.90 12.04
N LEU A 291 15.84 14.81 11.18
CA LEU A 291 14.45 14.93 11.64
C LEU A 291 14.04 13.73 12.49
N ALA A 292 14.48 12.53 12.13
CA ALA A 292 14.23 11.33 12.91
C ALA A 292 15.05 11.31 14.22
N GLN A 293 16.28 11.84 14.21
CA GLN A 293 17.10 12.04 15.41
C GLN A 293 16.45 13.02 16.38
N LYS A 294 15.99 14.18 15.90
CA LYS A 294 15.25 15.16 16.71
C LYS A 294 13.99 14.54 17.33
N ALA A 295 13.24 13.75 16.56
CA ALA A 295 12.08 13.03 17.08
C ALA A 295 12.48 11.99 18.14
N SER A 296 13.57 11.25 17.90
CA SER A 296 14.10 10.26 18.85
C SER A 296 14.48 10.89 20.19
N GLU A 297 15.22 12.00 20.14
CA GLU A 297 15.63 12.77 21.31
C GLU A 297 14.41 13.33 22.06
N LYS A 298 13.45 13.90 21.33
CA LYS A 298 12.21 14.44 21.91
C LYS A 298 11.44 13.38 22.70
N TYR A 299 11.35 12.16 22.17
CA TYR A 299 10.54 11.10 22.75
C TYR A 299 11.32 10.06 23.57
N ASN A 300 12.62 10.26 23.78
CA ASN A 300 13.51 9.26 24.40
C ASN A 300 13.40 7.87 23.75
N PHE A 301 13.29 7.84 22.42
CA PHE A 301 13.09 6.64 21.63
C PHE A 301 14.43 5.98 21.21
N PRO A 302 14.52 4.64 21.10
CA PRO A 302 13.47 3.66 21.39
C PRO A 302 13.52 3.09 22.81
N THR A 303 12.35 2.79 23.36
CA THR A 303 12.17 2.01 24.59
C THR A 303 11.40 0.71 24.28
N LYS A 304 11.42 -0.24 25.23
CA LYS A 304 10.65 -1.49 25.14
C LYS A 304 9.29 -1.40 25.86
N GLU A 305 8.79 -0.18 26.07
CA GLU A 305 7.48 0.04 26.67
C GLU A 305 6.39 -0.51 25.76
N VAL A 306 5.45 -1.29 26.31
CA VAL A 306 4.39 -1.94 25.55
C VAL A 306 3.27 -0.96 25.27
N VAL A 307 3.05 -0.67 24.00
CA VAL A 307 1.99 0.24 23.51
C VAL A 307 0.63 -0.43 23.57
N LYS A 308 0.55 -1.71 23.16
CA LYS A 308 -0.71 -2.48 23.11
C LYS A 308 -0.46 -3.94 23.48
N ARG A 309 -1.45 -4.56 24.13
CA ARG A 309 -1.39 -5.98 24.53
C ARG A 309 -2.46 -6.79 23.82
N PHE A 310 -2.03 -7.94 23.30
CA PHE A 310 -2.82 -8.96 22.62
C PHE A 310 -2.54 -10.33 23.24
N PRO A 311 -2.91 -10.57 24.52
CA PRO A 311 -2.53 -11.77 25.26
C PRO A 311 -3.06 -13.06 24.62
N ASN A 312 -4.16 -12.97 23.86
CA ASN A 312 -4.78 -14.10 23.15
C ASN A 312 -4.54 -14.05 21.63
N GLY A 313 -3.63 -13.19 21.15
CA GLY A 313 -3.49 -12.86 19.74
C GLY A 313 -4.41 -11.73 19.30
N MET A 314 -4.41 -11.43 18.00
CA MET A 314 -5.26 -10.37 17.43
C MET A 314 -6.75 -10.74 17.53
N PRO A 315 -7.64 -9.79 17.86
CA PRO A 315 -9.07 -10.04 17.79
C PRO A 315 -9.45 -10.35 16.33
N LEU A 316 -10.31 -11.35 16.12
CA LEU A 316 -10.74 -11.68 14.76
C LEU A 316 -11.58 -10.54 14.18
N ALA A 317 -11.23 -10.11 12.97
CA ALA A 317 -12.00 -9.11 12.27
C ALA A 317 -13.38 -9.66 11.85
N ASP A 318 -14.38 -8.79 11.85
CA ASP A 318 -15.67 -9.10 11.22
C ASP A 318 -15.66 -8.56 9.79
N TRP A 319 -15.59 -9.46 8.80
CA TRP A 319 -15.69 -9.08 7.39
C TRP A 319 -17.13 -9.11 6.87
N GLY A 320 -18.11 -9.32 7.75
CA GLY A 320 -19.53 -9.42 7.44
C GLY A 320 -19.95 -10.81 6.94
N GLU A 321 -21.27 -11.02 6.86
CA GLU A 321 -21.87 -12.32 6.48
C GLU A 321 -21.44 -12.82 5.09
N GLN A 322 -21.05 -11.91 4.20
CA GLN A 322 -20.56 -12.21 2.85
C GLN A 322 -19.15 -12.81 2.85
N TYR A 323 -18.40 -12.64 3.95
CA TYR A 323 -17.02 -13.06 4.11
C TYR A 323 -16.83 -13.86 5.41
N PRO A 324 -17.51 -15.01 5.58
CA PRO A 324 -17.58 -15.70 6.87
C PRO A 324 -16.25 -16.36 7.30
N VAL A 325 -15.27 -16.42 6.40
CA VAL A 325 -13.97 -17.05 6.67
C VAL A 325 -12.90 -15.97 6.79
N VAL A 326 -12.61 -15.60 8.03
CA VAL A 326 -11.49 -14.72 8.37
C VAL A 326 -10.19 -15.49 8.22
N THR A 327 -9.26 -14.95 7.44
CA THR A 327 -7.94 -15.57 7.21
C THR A 327 -6.79 -14.68 7.68
N SER A 328 -7.04 -13.41 7.98
CA SER A 328 -6.02 -12.39 8.25
C SER A 328 -6.42 -11.51 9.42
N ALA A 329 -5.43 -10.97 10.12
CA ALA A 329 -5.61 -9.87 11.07
C ALA A 329 -5.75 -8.53 10.32
N SER A 330 -6.76 -8.42 9.44
CA SER A 330 -7.09 -7.19 8.73
C SER A 330 -8.50 -6.72 9.00
N TYR A 331 -8.66 -5.43 9.21
CA TYR A 331 -9.90 -4.76 9.56
C TYR A 331 -10.25 -3.83 8.41
N MET A 332 -11.47 -3.95 7.88
CA MET A 332 -11.87 -3.27 6.65
C MET A 332 -13.27 -2.70 6.78
N MET A 333 -13.46 -1.51 6.24
CA MET A 333 -14.77 -0.87 6.13
C MET A 333 -14.82 0.00 4.88
N GLN A 334 -15.94 -0.05 4.17
CA GLN A 334 -16.21 0.85 3.06
C GLN A 334 -17.48 1.63 3.39
N ALA A 335 -17.35 2.93 3.62
CA ALA A 335 -18.47 3.83 3.84
C ALA A 335 -18.06 5.25 3.42
N GLY A 336 -18.61 5.74 2.31
CA GLY A 336 -18.06 6.90 1.61
C GLY A 336 -18.08 8.22 2.39
N ASP A 337 -19.16 8.50 3.14
CA ASP A 337 -19.35 9.80 3.81
C ASP A 337 -18.71 9.91 5.19
N LYS A 338 -17.94 8.90 5.61
CA LYS A 338 -17.41 8.78 6.96
C LYS A 338 -15.98 9.27 7.04
N SER A 339 -15.66 9.92 8.15
CA SER A 339 -14.28 10.26 8.48
C SER A 339 -13.42 9.01 8.63
N TYR A 340 -12.10 9.17 8.49
CA TYR A 340 -11.14 8.10 8.72
C TYR A 340 -11.32 7.44 10.10
N ALA A 341 -11.60 8.26 11.14
CA ALA A 341 -11.82 7.77 12.50
C ALA A 341 -13.08 6.89 12.59
N GLU A 342 -14.20 7.35 12.04
CA GLU A 342 -15.46 6.58 12.03
C GLU A 342 -15.31 5.27 11.24
N LEU A 343 -14.59 5.29 10.12
CA LEU A 343 -14.31 4.08 9.35
C LEU A 343 -13.50 3.05 10.15
N GLY A 344 -12.49 3.51 10.89
CA GLY A 344 -11.69 2.64 11.76
C GLY A 344 -12.51 2.02 12.89
N GLU A 345 -13.42 2.78 13.50
CA GLU A 345 -14.33 2.29 14.53
C GLU A 345 -15.26 1.22 13.98
N LEU A 346 -15.86 1.47 12.82
CA LEU A 346 -16.75 0.53 12.13
C LEU A 346 -16.01 -0.73 11.65
N ALA A 347 -14.76 -0.58 11.22
CA ALA A 347 -13.89 -1.71 10.88
C ALA A 347 -13.47 -2.53 12.12
N GLN A 348 -13.71 -2.03 13.34
CA GLN A 348 -13.24 -2.60 14.60
C GLN A 348 -11.71 -2.67 14.69
N ASP A 349 -11.02 -1.67 14.16
CA ASP A 349 -9.56 -1.62 14.23
C ASP A 349 -9.06 -1.55 15.69
N PRO A 350 -8.16 -2.45 16.13
CA PRO A 350 -7.65 -2.47 17.50
C PRO A 350 -6.83 -1.24 17.93
N ILE A 351 -6.31 -0.47 16.98
CA ILE A 351 -5.61 0.80 17.20
C ILE A 351 -6.21 1.82 16.24
N GLN A 352 -6.99 2.76 16.77
CA GLN A 352 -7.66 3.79 16.01
C GLN A 352 -6.71 4.94 15.66
N ILE A 353 -7.06 5.75 14.66
CA ILE A 353 -6.31 6.99 14.37
C ILE A 353 -6.21 7.90 15.59
N ASN A 354 -7.28 7.95 16.40
CA ASN A 354 -7.33 8.76 17.61
C ASN A 354 -6.40 8.24 18.72
N ASP A 355 -5.92 6.99 18.62
CA ASP A 355 -4.91 6.44 19.52
C ASP A 355 -3.49 6.85 19.11
N ILE A 356 -3.32 7.42 17.91
CA ILE A 356 -2.02 7.85 17.38
C ILE A 356 -1.79 9.31 17.79
N GLU A 357 -0.98 9.49 18.84
CA GLU A 357 -0.59 10.80 19.34
C GLU A 357 0.60 11.40 18.56
N ASN A 358 0.86 12.69 18.80
CA ASN A 358 2.04 13.40 18.30
C ASN A 358 2.18 13.46 16.76
N ILE A 359 1.04 13.38 16.07
CA ILE A 359 0.91 13.62 14.64
C ILE A 359 0.13 14.92 14.41
N ALA A 360 0.53 15.66 13.38
CA ALA A 360 -0.09 16.90 12.95
C ALA A 360 -1.02 16.66 11.76
N THR A 361 -1.90 17.64 11.51
CA THR A 361 -2.83 17.66 10.38
C THR A 361 -2.82 19.05 9.74
N VAL A 362 -3.05 19.09 8.43
CA VAL A 362 -3.20 20.34 7.67
C VAL A 362 -4.47 20.27 6.85
N ASP A 363 -5.38 21.22 7.07
CA ASP A 363 -6.58 21.41 6.26
C ASP A 363 -6.24 22.36 5.11
N LEU A 364 -6.31 21.87 3.88
CA LEU A 364 -6.11 22.63 2.65
C LEU A 364 -7.45 22.96 2.02
N SER A 365 -7.70 24.25 1.73
CA SER A 365 -8.88 24.70 0.99
C SER A 365 -8.46 25.43 -0.28
N PHE A 366 -8.80 24.87 -1.44
CA PHE A 366 -8.40 25.34 -2.77
C PHE A 366 -9.48 26.25 -3.36
N LYS A 367 -9.16 27.53 -3.57
CA LYS A 367 -10.11 28.48 -4.19
C LYS A 367 -10.32 28.25 -5.67
N ARG A 368 -9.31 27.71 -6.36
CA ARG A 368 -9.33 27.47 -7.81
C ARG A 368 -9.66 28.72 -8.64
N SER A 369 -9.31 29.89 -8.12
CA SER A 369 -9.42 31.20 -8.81
C SER A 369 -8.15 31.59 -9.56
N ASP A 370 -7.08 30.80 -9.44
CA ASP A 370 -5.76 30.99 -10.04
C ASP A 370 -5.53 29.95 -11.17
N LEU A 371 -4.26 29.63 -11.48
CA LEU A 371 -3.93 28.64 -12.52
C LEU A 371 -4.37 27.21 -12.17
N SER A 372 -4.84 26.96 -10.94
CA SER A 372 -5.37 25.65 -10.50
C SER A 372 -6.80 25.35 -10.94
N LYS A 373 -7.48 26.31 -11.57
CA LYS A 373 -8.80 26.08 -12.13
C LYS A 373 -8.80 24.89 -13.09
N ASP A 374 -9.72 23.95 -12.86
CA ASP A 374 -9.93 22.72 -13.65
C ASP A 374 -8.72 21.75 -13.72
N ASN A 375 -7.69 21.99 -12.89
CA ASN A 375 -6.45 21.21 -12.87
C ASN A 375 -6.31 20.36 -11.60
N LYS A 376 -5.60 19.24 -11.74
CA LYS A 376 -5.07 18.50 -10.59
C LYS A 376 -3.94 19.30 -9.95
N ILE A 377 -3.73 19.11 -8.64
CA ILE A 377 -2.68 19.81 -7.90
C ILE A 377 -1.82 18.78 -7.20
N SER A 378 -0.53 18.76 -7.51
CA SER A 378 0.47 18.04 -6.73
C SER A 378 0.90 18.91 -5.55
N VAL A 379 0.79 18.39 -4.34
CA VAL A 379 1.17 19.07 -3.10
C VAL A 379 2.50 18.50 -2.64
N TYR A 380 3.55 19.31 -2.58
CA TYR A 380 4.86 18.87 -2.09
C TYR A 380 5.10 19.36 -0.66
N LEU A 381 5.11 18.45 0.30
CA LEU A 381 5.64 18.69 1.64
C LEU A 381 7.13 18.36 1.63
N SER A 382 7.98 19.30 2.04
CA SER A 382 9.44 19.17 1.91
C SER A 382 10.19 19.70 3.14
N ARG A 383 11.42 19.21 3.33
CA ARG A 383 12.33 19.65 4.41
C ARG A 383 12.90 21.04 4.16
N GLU A 384 13.13 21.36 2.90
CA GLU A 384 13.70 22.62 2.41
C GLU A 384 12.75 23.24 1.36
N PRO A 385 12.71 24.57 1.22
CA PRO A 385 11.81 25.19 0.26
C PRO A 385 12.20 24.81 -1.18
N LEU A 386 11.22 24.38 -1.99
CA LEU A 386 11.40 24.11 -3.42
C LEU A 386 11.60 25.38 -4.26
N THR A 387 11.36 26.55 -3.67
CA THR A 387 11.61 27.87 -4.27
C THR A 387 12.77 28.60 -3.60
N ASP A 388 13.42 29.50 -4.34
CA ASP A 388 14.48 30.39 -3.84
C ASP A 388 13.92 31.65 -3.14
N ASN A 389 14.79 32.52 -2.64
CA ASN A 389 14.39 33.75 -1.95
C ASN A 389 13.70 34.79 -2.86
N ASN A 390 13.78 34.62 -4.18
CA ASN A 390 13.05 35.44 -5.16
C ASN A 390 11.73 34.74 -5.57
N GLY A 391 11.42 33.60 -4.95
CA GLY A 391 10.27 32.77 -5.25
C GLY A 391 10.36 32.03 -6.59
N ASN A 392 11.55 31.84 -7.15
CA ASN A 392 11.73 31.02 -8.35
C ASN A 392 11.82 29.54 -7.97
N PHE A 393 11.18 28.68 -8.75
CA PHE A 393 11.31 27.22 -8.59
C PHE A 393 12.75 26.76 -8.82
N LYS A 394 13.28 25.92 -7.93
CA LYS A 394 14.66 25.43 -8.00
C LYS A 394 14.77 24.28 -9.00
N THR A 395 15.19 24.62 -10.21
CA THR A 395 15.31 23.68 -11.32
C THR A 395 16.75 23.31 -11.68
N GLU A 396 16.91 22.17 -12.34
CA GLU A 396 18.10 21.74 -13.05
C GLU A 396 17.69 21.11 -14.39
N TYR A 397 18.34 21.49 -15.48
CA TYR A 397 17.99 21.05 -16.84
C TYR A 397 16.51 21.24 -17.24
N GLY A 398 15.82 22.21 -16.63
CA GLY A 398 14.40 22.50 -16.90
C GLY A 398 13.42 21.66 -16.09
N TYR A 399 13.87 20.83 -15.15
CA TYR A 399 13.04 20.04 -14.24
C TYR A 399 13.37 20.40 -12.79
N ILE A 400 12.59 19.95 -11.81
CA ILE A 400 12.97 20.04 -10.39
C ILE A 400 14.39 19.50 -10.20
N ALA A 401 15.23 20.27 -9.52
CA ALA A 401 16.59 19.82 -9.24
C ALA A 401 16.53 18.52 -8.40
N GLU A 402 17.31 17.49 -8.76
CA GLU A 402 17.28 16.19 -8.08
C GLU A 402 17.51 16.33 -6.57
N LYS A 403 18.44 17.23 -6.19
CA LYS A 403 18.70 17.57 -4.79
C LYS A 403 17.43 18.03 -4.07
N MET A 404 16.59 18.83 -4.72
CA MET A 404 15.35 19.34 -4.12
C MET A 404 14.24 18.29 -4.11
N MET A 405 14.15 17.44 -5.14
CA MET A 405 13.24 16.29 -5.13
C MET A 405 13.54 15.38 -3.93
N ASN A 406 14.82 15.17 -3.62
CA ASN A 406 15.26 14.38 -2.48
C ASN A 406 14.99 15.02 -1.10
N GLU A 407 14.49 16.26 -1.05
CA GLU A 407 14.01 16.93 0.16
C GLU A 407 12.50 16.74 0.40
N VAL A 408 11.78 16.15 -0.56
CA VAL A 408 10.33 15.91 -0.48
C VAL A 408 10.02 14.77 0.48
N LEU A 409 9.13 15.02 1.43
CA LEU A 409 8.65 14.07 2.44
C LEU A 409 7.33 13.41 2.02
N LEU A 410 6.41 14.18 1.42
CA LEU A 410 5.09 13.73 0.97
C LEU A 410 4.69 14.50 -0.29
N PHE A 411 3.96 13.84 -1.19
CA PHE A 411 3.62 14.37 -2.51
C PHE A 411 2.19 14.01 -3.00
N PRO A 412 1.11 14.27 -2.23
CA PRO A 412 -0.23 13.89 -2.67
C PRO A 412 -0.72 14.64 -3.90
N GLU A 413 -1.58 13.98 -4.67
CA GLU A 413 -2.28 14.58 -5.81
C GLU A 413 -3.75 14.84 -5.47
N ILE A 414 -4.18 16.08 -5.64
CA ILE A 414 -5.56 16.51 -5.40
C ILE A 414 -6.32 16.57 -6.74
N SER A 415 -7.44 15.85 -6.82
CA SER A 415 -8.34 15.87 -7.97
C SER A 415 -8.84 17.28 -8.25
N LYS A 416 -9.10 17.60 -9.53
CA LYS A 416 -9.67 18.88 -9.96
C LYS A 416 -11.07 19.18 -9.40
N SER A 417 -11.81 18.16 -8.97
CA SER A 417 -13.14 18.28 -8.34
C SER A 417 -13.08 18.61 -6.84
N GLN A 418 -11.93 18.38 -6.22
CA GLN A 418 -11.78 18.44 -4.77
C GLN A 418 -11.30 19.83 -4.34
N ASN A 419 -12.10 20.54 -3.55
CA ASN A 419 -11.75 21.87 -3.04
C ASN A 419 -11.23 21.84 -1.61
N ASP A 420 -11.49 20.78 -0.86
CA ASP A 420 -11.01 20.63 0.51
C ASP A 420 -10.31 19.29 0.65
N PHE A 421 -9.13 19.30 1.27
CA PHE A 421 -8.33 18.11 1.51
C PHE A 421 -7.63 18.21 2.86
N GLN A 422 -7.68 17.15 3.64
CA GLN A 422 -6.97 17.07 4.91
C GLN A 422 -5.74 16.18 4.75
N LEU A 423 -4.55 16.78 4.88
CA LEU A 423 -3.31 16.02 5.08
C LEU A 423 -3.31 15.50 6.52
N THR A 424 -3.29 14.18 6.69
CA THR A 424 -3.28 13.53 8.00
C THR A 424 -1.91 12.89 8.28
N TYR A 425 -1.69 12.44 9.52
CA TYR A 425 -0.49 11.65 9.89
C TYR A 425 0.85 12.33 9.65
N LEU A 426 0.90 13.66 9.76
CA LEU A 426 2.11 14.42 9.52
C LEU A 426 3.03 14.40 10.74
N HIS A 427 4.33 14.30 10.52
CA HIS A 427 5.30 14.50 11.59
C HIS A 427 5.40 15.97 11.99
N GLU A 428 5.55 16.24 13.27
CA GLU A 428 5.76 17.60 13.78
C GLU A 428 7.10 18.20 13.33
N GLY A 429 7.16 19.54 13.34
CA GLY A 429 8.36 20.32 13.07
C GLY A 429 8.24 21.20 11.84
N LYS A 430 9.36 21.86 11.51
CA LYS A 430 9.43 22.77 10.36
C LYS A 430 9.44 22.00 9.04
N CYS A 431 8.67 22.49 8.09
CA CYS A 431 8.60 21.98 6.73
C CYS A 431 8.11 23.07 5.78
N TYR A 432 8.01 22.74 4.50
CA TYR A 432 7.56 23.65 3.46
C TYR A 432 6.49 22.98 2.58
N LEU A 433 5.43 23.71 2.27
CA LEU A 433 4.45 23.31 1.26
C LEU A 433 4.70 24.04 -0.05
N THR A 434 4.65 23.32 -1.16
CA THR A 434 4.69 23.90 -2.51
C THR A 434 3.64 23.20 -3.36
N PHE A 435 2.81 23.96 -4.05
CA PHE A 435 1.79 23.41 -4.95
C PHE A 435 2.29 23.48 -6.38
N VAL A 436 2.10 22.41 -7.15
CA VAL A 436 2.52 22.32 -8.56
C VAL A 436 1.39 21.74 -9.40
N ILE A 437 1.22 22.29 -10.61
CA ILE A 437 0.32 21.79 -11.64
C ILE A 437 1.17 21.33 -12.82
N ASP A 438 1.09 20.03 -13.09
CA ASP A 438 1.62 19.42 -14.31
C ASP A 438 0.78 19.88 -15.50
N ASN A 439 1.20 20.98 -16.12
CA ASN A 439 0.46 21.64 -17.19
C ASN A 439 0.81 21.00 -18.55
N ASN A 440 2.00 20.42 -18.68
CA ASN A 440 2.47 19.78 -19.90
C ASN A 440 2.15 18.27 -19.96
N GLN A 441 1.66 17.69 -18.86
CA GLN A 441 1.26 16.28 -18.71
C GLN A 441 2.41 15.28 -18.81
N ASP A 442 3.63 15.67 -18.40
CA ASP A 442 4.82 14.81 -18.39
C ASP A 442 5.09 14.15 -17.02
N MET A 443 4.23 14.42 -16.03
CA MET A 443 4.27 13.89 -14.67
C MET A 443 5.49 14.30 -13.84
N THR A 444 6.29 15.26 -14.30
CA THR A 444 7.51 15.70 -13.62
C THR A 444 7.53 17.22 -13.51
N PRO A 445 7.56 17.79 -12.29
CA PRO A 445 7.64 19.25 -12.13
C PRO A 445 8.78 19.84 -12.95
N GLY A 446 8.42 20.67 -13.93
CA GLY A 446 9.38 21.18 -14.89
C GLY A 446 8.86 22.31 -15.75
N LYS A 447 9.64 22.67 -16.76
CA LYS A 447 9.40 23.82 -17.59
C LYS A 447 8.00 23.80 -18.21
N GLY A 448 7.26 24.89 -18.02
CA GLY A 448 5.89 25.05 -18.49
C GLY A 448 4.82 24.71 -17.45
N ASP A 449 5.21 24.11 -16.31
CA ASP A 449 4.31 23.84 -15.19
C ASP A 449 4.05 25.07 -14.34
N TYR A 450 2.92 25.05 -13.63
CA TYR A 450 2.55 26.13 -12.73
C TYR A 450 2.85 25.78 -11.29
N TYR A 451 3.21 26.78 -10.47
CA TYR A 451 3.55 26.55 -9.08
C TYR A 451 3.21 27.73 -8.16
N SER A 452 3.12 27.43 -6.86
CA SER A 452 3.12 28.42 -5.77
C SER A 452 4.52 28.62 -5.21
N GLU A 453 4.78 29.77 -4.59
CA GLU A 453 5.96 29.89 -3.72
C GLU A 453 5.90 28.89 -2.56
N SER A 454 7.06 28.50 -2.03
CA SER A 454 7.13 27.56 -0.91
C SER A 454 6.71 28.24 0.38
N LEU A 455 5.63 27.75 0.98
CA LEU A 455 5.11 28.23 2.26
C LEU A 455 5.77 27.50 3.41
N ALA A 456 6.49 28.23 4.27
CA ALA A 456 7.09 27.67 5.48
C ALA A 456 6.02 27.40 6.54
N LEU A 457 6.06 26.21 7.15
CA LEU A 457 5.18 25.78 8.22
C LEU A 457 5.98 25.33 9.45
N ASP A 458 5.35 25.35 10.62
CA ASP A 458 5.81 24.64 11.81
C ASP A 458 4.66 23.77 12.33
N LEU A 459 4.67 22.49 11.97
CA LEU A 459 3.61 21.55 12.29
C LEU A 459 3.67 21.15 13.76
N LYS A 460 2.51 21.12 14.42
CA LYS A 460 2.31 20.67 15.80
C LYS A 460 1.12 19.72 15.84
N ALA A 461 1.16 18.74 16.73
CA ALA A 461 0.02 17.90 17.01
C ALA A 461 -1.12 18.71 17.65
N GLY A 462 -2.35 18.22 17.48
CA GLY A 462 -3.54 18.87 18.02
C GLY A 462 -4.38 19.53 16.92
N THR A 463 -4.64 20.83 17.05
CA THR A 463 -5.54 21.55 16.12
C THR A 463 -4.96 21.61 14.71
N PRO A 464 -5.74 21.20 13.67
CA PRO A 464 -5.29 21.28 12.29
C PRO A 464 -4.86 22.69 11.88
N LEU A 465 -3.73 22.79 11.19
CA LEU A 465 -3.32 24.04 10.55
C LEU A 465 -4.16 24.25 9.30
N LYS A 466 -4.82 25.40 9.19
CA LYS A 466 -5.69 25.71 8.04
C LYS A 466 -4.94 26.57 7.04
N ILE A 467 -4.93 26.15 5.78
CA ILE A 467 -4.27 26.85 4.67
C ILE A 467 -5.26 27.01 3.53
N GLU A 468 -5.47 28.26 3.14
CA GLU A 468 -6.18 28.61 1.92
C GLU A 468 -5.18 28.68 0.76
N VAL A 469 -5.52 28.04 -0.36
CA VAL A 469 -4.67 27.93 -1.55
C VAL A 469 -5.31 28.71 -2.69
N ASP A 470 -4.70 29.86 -3.01
CA ASP A 470 -5.15 30.80 -4.05
C ASP A 470 -3.97 31.47 -4.80
N ASN A 471 -2.76 30.92 -4.64
CA ASN A 471 -1.50 31.54 -5.04
C ASN A 471 -0.66 30.72 -6.03
N ILE A 472 -1.26 29.80 -6.79
CA ILE A 472 -0.60 29.09 -7.89
C ILE A 472 -0.61 30.01 -9.13
N LEU A 473 0.38 30.90 -9.20
CA LEU A 473 0.41 32.04 -10.13
C LEU A 473 1.64 32.08 -11.04
N LYS A 474 2.66 31.28 -10.75
CA LYS A 474 3.95 31.32 -11.47
C LYS A 474 4.08 30.14 -12.42
N THR A 475 4.91 30.32 -13.45
CA THR A 475 5.30 29.27 -14.40
C THR A 475 6.79 28.94 -14.23
N ILE A 476 7.13 27.65 -14.23
CA ILE A 476 8.53 27.19 -14.23
C ILE A 476 9.14 27.48 -15.62
N ASN A 477 10.28 28.20 -15.64
CA ASN A 477 10.89 28.73 -16.88
C ASN A 477 12.00 27.86 -17.48
#